data_AF-A0AAU9VVU6-F1
#
_entry.id   AF-A0AAU9VVU6-F1
#
_cell.length_a   1.000
_cell.length_b   1.000
_cell.length_c   1.000
_cell.angle_alpha   90.00
_cell.angle_beta   90.00
_cell.angle_gamma   90.00
#
_symmetry.space_group_name_H-M   'P 1'
#
loop_
_entity.id
_entity.type
_entity.pdbx_description
1 polymer ?
#
loop_
_entity_poly.entity_id
_entity_poly.type
_entity_poly.pdbx_seq_one_letter_code
_entity_poly.pdbx_strand_id
1 'polypeptide(L)'
;MLAGNHTFTPAGRIRKPDLRQICQWILDSWNAISTDTIKRSFLKCCITNALDGIEDDILWEDMDESDPFADNDGESIVDEEGELFYAGEEEVSVLDVNEQEYRDIFGESDIDEGDFNGF
;
A
#
# COMPACT_ATOMS: atom_id res chain seq x y z
N MET A 1 -2.12 24.27 1.49
CA MET A 1 -3.49 24.48 0.96
C MET A 1 -3.86 23.25 0.14
N LEU A 2 -4.78 22.40 0.61
CA LEU A 2 -5.26 21.22 -0.13
C LEU A 2 -6.23 21.67 -1.24
N ALA A 3 -5.68 22.21 -2.32
CA ALA A 3 -6.43 22.67 -3.50
C ALA A 3 -6.88 21.48 -4.36
N GLY A 4 -7.65 20.56 -3.78
CA GLY A 4 -8.40 19.55 -4.51
C GLY A 4 -9.84 20.02 -4.73
N ASN A 5 -10.46 19.60 -5.84
CA ASN A 5 -11.87 19.85 -6.09
C ASN A 5 -12.72 18.96 -5.17
N HIS A 6 -12.99 19.44 -3.95
CA HIS A 6 -13.80 18.72 -2.97
C HIS A 6 -15.26 19.18 -3.04
N THR A 7 -16.21 18.25 -2.98
CA THR A 7 -17.62 18.59 -2.77
C THR A 7 -18.00 18.34 -1.32
N PHE A 8 -18.95 19.10 -0.79
CA PHE A 8 -19.40 18.96 0.60
C PHE A 8 -20.79 18.35 0.68
N THR A 9 -21.02 17.56 1.71
CA THR A 9 -22.35 17.11 2.12
C THR A 9 -23.13 18.29 2.73
N PRO A 10 -24.48 18.23 2.81
CA PRO A 10 -25.27 19.28 3.48
C PRO A 10 -24.86 19.53 4.94
N ALA A 11 -24.25 18.54 5.60
CA ALA A 11 -23.69 18.66 6.96
C ALA A 11 -22.29 19.28 6.99
N GLY A 12 -21.76 19.78 5.86
CA GLY A 12 -20.45 20.43 5.78
C GLY A 12 -19.25 19.48 5.74
N ARG A 13 -19.46 18.15 5.69
CA ARG A 13 -18.37 17.17 5.58
C ARG A 13 -17.91 17.01 4.13
N ILE A 14 -16.60 16.81 3.90
CA ILE A 14 -16.07 16.47 2.57
C ILE A 14 -16.72 15.17 2.09
N ARG A 15 -17.21 15.19 0.86
CA ARG A 15 -17.83 14.03 0.23
C ARG A 15 -16.74 13.13 -0.35
N LYS A 16 -16.95 11.81 -0.23
CA LYS A 16 -16.08 10.85 -0.92
C LYS A 16 -16.09 11.11 -2.44
N PRO A 17 -14.92 11.08 -3.09
CA PRO A 17 -14.83 11.08 -4.55
C PRO A 17 -15.60 9.90 -5.14
N ASP A 18 -16.09 10.05 -6.37
CA ASP A 18 -16.69 8.93 -7.09
C ASP A 18 -15.63 7.87 -7.43
N LEU A 19 -16.04 6.60 -7.57
CA LEU A 19 -15.13 5.51 -7.88
C LEU A 19 -14.36 5.78 -9.18
N ARG A 20 -15.02 6.34 -10.20
CA ARG A 20 -14.38 6.71 -11.47
C ARG A 20 -13.27 7.74 -11.27
N GLN A 21 -13.47 8.70 -10.38
CA GLN A 21 -12.47 9.72 -10.06
C GLN A 21 -11.24 9.08 -9.42
N ILE A 22 -11.44 8.14 -8.49
CA ILE A 22 -10.35 7.40 -7.84
C ILE A 22 -9.58 6.56 -8.87
N CYS A 23 -10.29 5.82 -9.72
CA CYS A 23 -9.66 5.04 -10.79
C CYS A 23 -8.83 5.91 -11.74
N GLN A 24 -9.31 7.11 -12.07
CA GLN A 24 -8.56 8.05 -12.91
C GLN A 24 -7.28 8.51 -12.21
N TRP A 25 -7.33 8.84 -10.92
CA TRP A 25 -6.12 9.23 -10.18
C TRP A 25 -5.09 8.11 -10.11
N ILE A 26 -5.53 6.87 -9.90
CA ILE A 26 -4.64 5.70 -9.91
C ILE A 26 -4.00 5.57 -11.29
N LEU A 27 -4.80 5.62 -12.36
CA LEU A 27 -4.32 5.50 -13.74
C LEU A 27 -3.31 6.62 -14.09
N ASP A 28 -3.64 7.87 -13.78
CA ASP A 28 -2.79 9.02 -14.06
C ASP A 28 -1.47 8.93 -13.29
N SER A 29 -1.52 8.48 -12.03
CA SER A 29 -0.33 8.29 -11.20
C SER A 29 0.58 7.21 -11.79
N TRP A 30 0.01 6.06 -12.19
CA TRP A 30 0.79 5.00 -12.83
C TRP A 30 1.37 5.43 -14.17
N ASN A 31 0.62 6.19 -14.98
CA ASN A 31 1.11 6.70 -16.26
C ASN A 31 2.22 7.76 -16.12
N ALA A 32 2.28 8.47 -14.98
CA ALA A 32 3.34 9.43 -14.71
C ALA A 32 4.68 8.76 -14.37
N ILE A 33 4.66 7.47 -13.98
CA ILE A 33 5.87 6.72 -13.62
C ILE A 33 6.44 6.06 -14.89
N SER A 34 7.73 6.26 -15.13
CA SER A 34 8.39 5.62 -16.28
C SER A 34 8.50 4.11 -16.09
N THR A 35 8.36 3.34 -17.18
CA THR A 35 8.54 1.88 -17.13
C THR A 35 9.93 1.47 -16.63
N ASP A 36 10.94 2.32 -16.86
CA ASP A 36 12.29 2.11 -16.37
C ASP A 36 12.36 2.19 -14.84
N THR A 37 11.72 3.20 -14.24
CA THR A 37 11.56 3.33 -12.78
C THR A 37 10.87 2.11 -12.18
N ILE A 38 9.79 1.62 -12.81
CA ILE A 38 9.07 0.44 -12.36
C ILE A 38 9.99 -0.80 -12.39
N LYS A 39 10.71 -1.02 -13.49
CA LYS A 39 11.65 -2.15 -13.59
C LYS A 39 12.75 -2.07 -12.54
N ARG A 40 13.32 -0.89 -12.33
CA ARG A 40 14.34 -0.66 -11.30
C ARG A 40 13.80 -0.92 -9.89
N SER A 41 12.56 -0.54 -9.56
CA SER A 41 11.99 -0.82 -8.24
C SER A 41 11.80 -2.32 -8.01
N PHE A 42 11.40 -3.08 -9.04
CA PHE A 42 11.29 -4.54 -8.93
C PHE A 42 12.67 -5.17 -8.68
N LEU A 43 13.70 -4.74 -9.41
CA LEU A 43 15.09 -5.17 -9.18
C LEU A 43 15.59 -4.79 -7.78
N LYS A 44 15.28 -3.58 -7.29
CA LYS A 44 15.66 -3.12 -5.94
C LYS A 44 15.06 -3.98 -4.81
N CYS A 45 13.88 -4.55 -5.06
CA CYS A 45 13.21 -5.46 -4.12
C CYS A 45 13.57 -6.94 -4.35
N CYS A 46 14.55 -7.25 -5.20
CA CYS A 46 14.89 -8.62 -5.63
C CYS A 46 13.68 -9.39 -6.19
N ILE A 47 12.75 -8.67 -6.83
CA ILE A 47 11.59 -9.26 -7.51
C ILE A 47 11.96 -9.37 -8.99
N THR A 48 12.65 -10.46 -9.33
CA THR A 48 13.10 -10.73 -10.70
C THR A 48 12.41 -11.96 -11.27
N ASN A 49 12.36 -12.02 -12.61
CA ASN A 49 11.86 -13.21 -13.31
C ASN A 49 12.91 -14.32 -13.34
N ALA A 50 14.18 -13.97 -13.14
CA ALA A 50 15.32 -14.85 -13.23
C ALA A 50 15.59 -15.51 -11.86
N LEU A 51 15.23 -16.79 -11.73
CA LEU A 51 15.43 -17.58 -10.49
C LEU A 51 16.90 -17.78 -10.10
N ASP A 52 17.83 -17.49 -11.01
CA ASP A 52 19.27 -17.61 -10.83
C ASP A 52 19.90 -16.37 -10.17
N GLY A 53 19.14 -15.29 -9.95
CA GLY A 53 19.56 -14.11 -9.18
C GLY A 53 20.63 -13.25 -9.87
N ILE A 54 20.97 -13.54 -11.12
CA ILE A 54 22.02 -12.82 -11.87
C ILE A 54 21.58 -11.43 -12.33
N GLU A 55 20.27 -11.17 -12.36
CA GLU A 55 19.71 -9.85 -12.69
C GLU A 55 19.73 -8.88 -11.49
N ASP A 56 19.97 -9.39 -10.27
CA ASP A 56 19.95 -8.61 -9.03
C ASP A 56 21.30 -7.93 -8.71
N ASP A 57 22.38 -8.26 -9.43
CA ASP A 57 23.74 -7.73 -9.16
C ASP A 57 23.88 -6.20 -9.40
N ILE A 58 22.87 -5.55 -10.00
CA ILE A 58 22.83 -4.09 -10.27
C ILE A 58 22.39 -3.28 -9.03
N LEU A 59 22.07 -3.95 -7.91
CA LEU A 59 21.43 -3.39 -6.71
C LEU A 59 22.13 -2.21 -6.01
N TRP A 60 23.44 -2.01 -6.22
CA TRP A 60 24.23 -1.03 -5.44
C TRP A 60 25.04 -0.04 -6.27
N GLU A 61 24.93 -0.07 -7.60
CA GLU A 61 25.54 1.01 -8.39
C GLU A 61 24.68 2.27 -8.25
N ASP A 62 25.29 3.33 -7.72
CA ASP A 62 24.69 4.63 -7.39
C ASP A 62 23.68 5.09 -8.46
N MET A 63 22.41 4.77 -8.25
CA MET A 63 21.33 5.22 -9.12
C MET A 63 20.98 6.64 -8.72
N ASP A 64 21.31 7.57 -9.62
CA ASP A 64 20.90 8.97 -9.75
C ASP A 64 20.13 9.59 -8.58
N GLU A 65 20.57 10.78 -8.15
CA GLU A 65 19.86 11.75 -7.27
C GLU A 65 18.39 12.06 -7.69
N SER A 66 17.93 11.50 -8.82
CA SER A 66 16.57 11.59 -9.34
C SER A 66 15.64 10.47 -8.87
N ASP A 67 16.10 9.46 -8.12
CA ASP A 67 15.21 8.53 -7.44
C ASP A 67 14.57 9.24 -6.23
N PRO A 68 13.26 9.58 -6.28
CA PRO A 68 12.58 10.26 -5.18
C PRO A 68 12.45 9.37 -3.93
N PHE A 69 12.87 8.10 -4.00
CA PHE A 69 12.89 7.15 -2.90
C PHE A 69 14.32 6.76 -2.48
N ALA A 70 15.35 7.42 -3.01
CA ALA A 70 16.75 7.15 -2.65
C ALA A 70 17.01 7.40 -1.14
N ASP A 71 16.43 8.47 -0.60
CA ASP A 71 16.55 8.89 0.80
C ASP A 71 15.43 8.34 1.71
N ASN A 72 14.59 7.43 1.20
CA ASN A 72 13.53 6.81 2.00
C ASN A 72 14.01 5.45 2.53
N ASP A 73 15.13 5.45 3.25
CA ASP A 73 15.44 4.40 4.22
C ASP A 73 14.46 4.56 5.38
N GLY A 74 13.21 4.14 5.13
CA GLY A 74 12.00 4.42 5.90
C GLY A 74 12.25 4.87 7.33
N GLU A 75 11.80 6.09 7.64
CA GLU A 75 11.85 6.65 8.99
C GLU A 75 11.42 5.57 9.99
N SER A 76 12.30 5.31 10.96
CA SER A 76 12.12 4.26 11.96
C SER A 76 10.72 4.36 12.54
N ILE A 77 9.85 3.43 12.14
CA ILE A 77 8.47 3.31 12.66
C ILE A 77 8.44 2.77 14.10
N VAL A 78 9.62 2.47 14.63
CA VAL A 78 9.84 2.09 16.02
C VAL A 78 10.38 3.27 16.82
N ASP A 79 9.90 3.42 18.05
CA ASP A 79 10.44 4.37 19.02
C ASP A 79 11.86 3.99 19.49
N GLU A 80 12.45 4.79 20.39
CA GLU A 80 13.80 4.54 20.91
C GLU A 80 13.92 3.20 21.67
N GLU A 81 12.78 2.62 22.07
CA GLU A 81 12.66 1.32 22.73
C GLU A 81 12.39 0.16 21.76
N GLY A 82 12.17 0.44 20.47
CA GLY A 82 11.93 -0.57 19.44
C GLY A 82 10.45 -0.96 19.28
N GLU A 83 9.52 -0.23 19.90
CA GLU A 83 8.09 -0.51 19.83
C GLU A 83 7.45 0.22 18.64
N LEU A 84 6.59 -0.51 17.92
CA LEU A 84 5.85 0.04 16.77
C LEU A 84 4.77 1.02 17.25
N PHE A 85 4.61 2.15 16.55
CA PHE A 85 3.44 3.03 16.73
C PHE A 85 2.17 2.35 16.21
N TYR A 86 1.55 1.50 17.01
CA TYR A 86 0.16 1.13 16.80
C TYR A 86 -0.73 2.33 17.11
N ALA A 87 -1.75 2.57 16.28
CA ALA A 87 -2.82 3.48 16.66
C ALA A 87 -3.40 3.01 18.01
N GLY A 88 -3.43 3.91 19.00
CA GLY A 88 -3.99 3.58 20.31
C GLY A 88 -5.44 3.10 20.16
N GLU A 89 -5.89 2.23 21.07
CA GLU A 89 -7.23 1.63 21.02
C GLU A 89 -8.37 2.65 20.89
N GLU A 90 -8.14 3.91 21.30
CA GLU A 90 -9.08 5.03 21.20
C GLU A 90 -9.19 5.63 19.78
N GLU A 91 -8.16 5.49 18.93
CA GLU A 91 -8.11 6.00 17.56
C GLU A 91 -8.54 4.98 16.51
N VAL A 92 -8.66 3.70 16.90
CA VAL A 92 -9.22 2.66 16.05
C VAL A 92 -10.73 2.89 15.96
N SER A 93 -11.20 3.46 14.86
CA SER A 93 -12.63 3.42 14.56
C SER A 93 -13.03 1.95 14.48
N VAL A 94 -13.76 1.46 15.47
CA VAL A 94 -14.42 0.16 15.40
C VAL A 94 -15.34 0.24 14.18
N LEU A 95 -14.88 -0.31 13.07
CA LEU A 95 -15.76 -0.59 11.94
C LEU A 95 -16.69 -1.68 12.47
N ASP A 96 -17.91 -1.29 12.87
CA ASP A 96 -19.02 -2.22 13.15
C ASP A 96 -19.41 -2.89 11.83
N VAL A 97 -18.52 -3.74 11.30
CA VAL A 97 -18.83 -4.64 10.19
C VAL A 97 -19.65 -5.75 10.80
N ASN A 98 -20.95 -5.72 10.53
CA ASN A 98 -21.81 -6.79 11.01
C ASN A 98 -21.46 -8.10 10.26
N GLU A 99 -21.75 -9.24 10.88
CA GLU A 99 -21.39 -10.57 10.35
C GLU A 99 -21.89 -10.81 8.91
N GLN A 100 -23.06 -10.28 8.55
CA GLN A 100 -23.57 -10.37 7.18
C GLN A 100 -22.73 -9.58 6.17
N GLU A 101 -22.25 -8.38 6.54
CA GLU A 101 -21.42 -7.57 5.65
C GLU A 101 -20.03 -8.20 5.47
N TYR A 102 -19.50 -8.82 6.52
CA TYR A 102 -18.27 -9.60 6.44
C TYR A 102 -18.43 -10.82 5.51
N ARG A 103 -19.52 -11.58 5.67
CA ARG A 103 -19.86 -12.73 4.82
C ARG A 103 -20.10 -12.33 3.37
N ASP A 104 -20.69 -11.16 3.10
CA ASP A 104 -20.91 -10.66 1.74
C ASP A 104 -19.60 -10.26 1.04
N ILE A 105 -18.59 -9.78 1.79
CA ILE A 105 -17.29 -9.37 1.23
C ILE A 105 -16.38 -10.58 1.02
N PHE A 106 -16.26 -11.46 2.01
CA PHE A 106 -15.26 -12.53 2.02
C PHE A 106 -15.83 -13.92 1.70
N GLY A 107 -17.15 -14.05 1.65
CA GLY A 107 -17.83 -15.34 1.50
C GLY A 107 -17.78 -16.19 2.77
N GLU A 108 -18.42 -17.36 2.72
CA GLU A 108 -18.12 -18.43 3.68
C GLU A 108 -16.72 -18.96 3.36
N SER A 109 -15.82 -18.99 4.33
CA SER A 109 -14.52 -19.61 4.13
C SER A 109 -14.73 -21.11 3.91
N ASP A 110 -14.40 -21.61 2.72
CA ASP A 110 -14.34 -23.05 2.39
C ASP A 110 -13.22 -23.80 3.15
N ILE A 111 -12.61 -23.16 4.15
CA ILE A 111 -11.51 -23.71 4.92
C ILE A 111 -12.11 -24.62 5.99
N ASP A 112 -12.09 -25.93 5.73
CA ASP A 112 -12.28 -26.94 6.76
C ASP A 112 -11.12 -26.83 7.75
N GLU A 113 -11.40 -26.39 8.98
CA GLU A 113 -10.40 -26.18 10.04
C GLU A 113 -9.58 -27.45 10.39
N GLY A 114 -9.93 -28.60 9.80
CA GLY A 114 -9.24 -29.88 9.96
C GLY A 114 -7.93 -30.06 9.16
N ASP A 115 -7.64 -29.22 8.15
CA ASP A 115 -6.50 -29.45 7.25
C ASP A 115 -5.24 -28.60 7.56
N PHE A 116 -5.26 -27.78 8.60
CA PHE A 116 -4.06 -27.08 9.07
C PHE A 116 -3.15 -28.02 9.89
N ASN A 117 -2.44 -28.90 9.19
CA ASN A 117 -1.25 -29.53 9.73
C ASN A 117 -0.11 -28.51 9.64
N GLY A 118 0.06 -27.75 10.73
CA GLY A 118 1.15 -26.79 10.88
C GLY A 118 2.53 -27.39 10.55
N PHE A 119 3.45 -26.52 10.15
CA PHE A 119 4.84 -26.85 9.83
C PHE A 119 5.62 -27.46 11.00
#